data_AF-A0A9D8L4Y1-F1
#
_entry.id   AF-A0A9D8L4Y1-F1
#
_cell.length_a   1.000
_cell.length_b   1.000
_cell.length_c   1.000
_cell.angle_alpha   90.00
_cell.angle_beta   90.00
_cell.angle_gamma   90.00
#
_symmetry.space_group_name_H-M   'P 1'
#
loop_
_entity.id
_entity.type
_entity.pdbx_description
1 polymer ?
#
loop_
_entity_poly.entity_id
_entity_poly.type
_entity_poly.pdbx_seq_one_letter_code
_entity_poly.pdbx_strand_id
1 'polypeptide(L)'
;VKRMKDLVAQQLQTALDAYLTRNSKAAIEVCSRDDEVDAIYNSLFRELLTYMMEDPRNITQCTHLLFCAKSLERVGDHATNIAEAAYYLETGRHLGADEQQRQPR
;
A
#
# COMPACT_ATOMS: atom_id res chain seq x y z
N VAL A 1 7.23 -12.05 -0.32
CA VAL A 1 5.81 -11.98 0.11
C VAL A 1 5.62 -11.63 1.59
N LYS A 2 6.22 -12.36 2.55
CA LYS A 2 5.99 -12.14 4.00
C LYS A 2 6.13 -10.68 4.45
N ARG A 3 7.23 -10.02 4.08
CA ARG A 3 7.49 -8.61 4.41
C ARG A 3 6.38 -7.67 3.90
N MET A 4 5.90 -7.89 2.68
CA MET A 4 4.81 -7.11 2.09
C MET A 4 3.50 -7.32 2.88
N LYS A 5 3.20 -8.56 3.26
CA LYS A 5 2.03 -8.89 4.07
C LYS A 5 2.07 -8.20 5.44
N ASP A 6 3.22 -8.21 6.11
CA ASP A 6 3.39 -7.56 7.41
C ASP A 6 3.20 -6.03 7.30
N LEU A 7 3.79 -5.40 6.29
CA LEU A 7 3.63 -3.96 6.04
C LEU A 7 2.18 -3.57 5.73
N VAL A 8 1.53 -4.29 4.82
CA VAL A 8 0.14 -4.02 4.43
C VAL A 8 -0.82 -4.21 5.61
N ALA A 9 -0.60 -5.24 6.44
CA ALA A 9 -1.41 -5.45 7.64
C ALA A 9 -1.24 -4.28 8.64
N GLN A 10 -0.02 -3.76 8.79
CA GLN A 10 0.24 -2.60 9.63
C GLN A 10 -0.45 -1.34 9.08
N GLN A 11 -0.32 -1.07 7.78
CA GLN A 11 -0.96 0.09 7.14
C GLN A 11 -2.49 0.04 7.29
N LEU A 12 -3.10 -1.13 7.09
CA LEU A 12 -4.54 -1.32 7.25
C LEU A 12 -4.98 -1.09 8.70
N GLN A 13 -4.23 -1.62 9.68
CA GLN A 13 -4.53 -1.40 11.09
C GLN A 13 -4.47 0.10 11.44
N THR A 14 -3.40 0.79 11.05
CA THR A 14 -3.26 2.23 11.29
C THR A 14 -4.36 3.04 10.61
N ALA A 15 -4.76 2.69 9.39
CA ALA A 15 -5.84 3.37 8.68
C ALA A 15 -7.19 3.23 9.39
N LEU A 16 -7.51 2.01 9.86
CA LEU A 16 -8.73 1.75 10.63
C LEU A 16 -8.70 2.48 11.97
N ASP A 17 -7.56 2.48 12.67
CA ASP A 17 -7.42 3.20 13.94
C ASP A 17 -7.56 4.72 13.73
N ALA A 18 -6.98 5.27 12.67
CA ALA A 18 -7.14 6.67 12.31
C ALA A 18 -8.61 7.03 12.07
N TYR A 19 -9.33 6.18 11.34
CA TYR A 19 -10.75 6.34 11.04
C TYR A 19 -11.61 6.32 12.31
N LEU A 20 -11.39 5.34 13.18
CA LEU A 20 -12.18 5.17 14.42
C LEU A 20 -11.91 6.29 15.44
N THR A 21 -10.67 6.75 15.53
CA THR A 21 -10.23 7.66 16.61
C THR A 21 -10.24 9.13 16.24
N ARG A 22 -10.54 9.50 14.99
CA ARG A 22 -10.52 10.93 14.61
C ARG A 22 -9.15 11.43 14.18
N ASN A 23 -8.18 10.55 14.00
CA ASN A 23 -6.78 10.94 14.02
C ASN A 23 -6.25 11.27 12.62
N SER A 24 -6.44 12.53 12.21
CA SER A 24 -5.94 13.06 10.92
C SER A 24 -4.42 12.92 10.74
N LYS A 25 -3.64 12.95 11.83
CA LYS A 25 -2.17 12.76 11.75
C LYS A 25 -1.80 11.32 11.39
N ALA A 26 -2.48 10.35 12.00
CA ALA A 26 -2.27 8.94 11.68
C ALA A 26 -2.71 8.64 10.23
N ALA A 27 -3.78 9.27 9.76
CA ALA A 27 -4.20 9.18 8.36
C ALA A 27 -3.12 9.71 7.38
N ILE A 28 -2.54 10.88 7.66
CA ILE A 28 -1.43 11.43 6.86
C ILE A 28 -0.25 10.45 6.83
N GLU A 29 0.08 9.83 7.97
CA GLU A 29 1.18 8.87 8.05
C GLU A 29 0.95 7.68 7.11
N VAL A 30 -0.25 7.10 7.12
CA VAL A 30 -0.60 5.98 6.22
C VAL A 30 -0.40 6.38 4.76
N CYS A 31 -0.97 7.52 4.35
CA CYS A 31 -0.85 8.02 2.97
C CYS A 31 0.59 8.30 2.57
N SER A 32 1.42 8.84 3.47
CA SER A 32 2.83 9.13 3.18
C SER A 32 3.71 7.89 2.98
N ARG A 33 3.19 6.71 3.35
CA ARG A 33 3.90 5.43 3.30
C ARG A 33 3.33 4.48 2.24
N ASP A 34 2.41 4.95 1.41
CA ASP A 34 1.78 4.18 0.32
C ASP A 34 2.83 3.62 -0.65
N ASP A 35 3.79 4.47 -1.05
CA ASP A 35 4.90 4.13 -1.94
C ASP A 35 5.77 2.95 -1.42
N GLU A 36 5.78 2.68 -0.11
CA GLU A 36 6.55 1.56 0.46
C GLU A 36 6.01 0.20 0.00
N VAL A 37 4.68 0.06 -0.12
CA VAL A 37 4.03 -1.18 -0.56
C VAL A 37 4.34 -1.43 -2.03
N ASP A 38 4.26 -0.39 -2.86
CA ASP A 38 4.58 -0.43 -4.29
C ASP A 38 6.05 -0.76 -4.55
N ALA A 39 6.96 -0.17 -3.78
CA ALA A 39 8.38 -0.48 -3.88
C ALA A 39 8.66 -1.96 -3.60
N ILE A 40 8.03 -2.52 -2.54
CA ILE A 40 8.18 -3.94 -2.19
C ILE A 40 7.54 -4.84 -3.26
N TYR A 41 6.36 -4.50 -3.76
CA TYR A 41 5.71 -5.23 -4.85
C TYR A 41 6.62 -5.28 -6.08
N ASN A 42 7.17 -4.14 -6.50
CA ASN A 42 8.06 -4.06 -7.66
C ASN A 42 9.37 -4.84 -7.49
N SER A 43 9.92 -4.87 -6.27
CA SER A 43 11.09 -5.70 -5.95
C SER A 43 10.75 -7.19 -6.06
N LEU A 44 9.65 -7.60 -5.43
CA LEU A 44 9.19 -8.99 -5.43
C LEU A 44 8.81 -9.47 -6.84
N PHE A 45 8.23 -8.60 -7.66
CA PHE A 45 7.90 -8.89 -9.05
C PHE A 45 9.15 -9.27 -9.85
N ARG A 46 10.22 -8.46 -9.76
CA ARG A 46 11.49 -8.72 -10.45
C ARG A 46 12.15 -10.00 -9.95
N GLU A 47 12.16 -10.21 -8.63
CA GLU A 47 12.72 -11.42 -8.01
C GLU A 47 12.02 -12.69 -8.53
N LEU A 48 10.68 -12.69 -8.57
CA LEU A 48 9.92 -13.82 -9.09
C LEU A 48 10.16 -14.06 -10.59
N LEU A 49 10.32 -13.00 -11.39
CA LEU A 49 10.71 -13.16 -12.80
C LEU A 49 12.09 -13.79 -12.95
N THR A 50 13.06 -13.41 -12.12
CA THR A 50 14.39 -14.04 -12.12
C THR A 50 14.28 -15.54 -11.85
N TYR A 51 13.51 -15.97 -10.85
CA TYR A 51 13.31 -17.40 -10.58
C TYR A 51 12.62 -18.17 -11.70
N MET A 52 11.71 -17.53 -12.44
CA MET A 52 11.09 -18.13 -13.64
C MET A 52 12.08 -18.28 -14.80
N MET A 53 12.98 -17.31 -14.97
CA MET A 53 13.99 -17.31 -16.02
C MET A 53 15.10 -18.34 -15.75
N GLU A 54 15.46 -18.55 -14.48
CA GLU A 54 16.44 -19.55 -14.06
C GLU A 54 15.94 -20.98 -14.27
N ASP A 55 14.65 -21.25 -14.00
CA ASP A 55 14.04 -22.56 -14.21
C ASP A 55 12.54 -22.45 -14.56
N PRO A 56 12.12 -22.80 -15.79
CA PRO A 56 10.72 -22.76 -16.21
C PRO A 56 9.75 -23.58 -15.34
N ARG A 57 10.23 -24.57 -14.58
CA ARG A 57 9.38 -25.34 -13.64
C ARG A 57 8.83 -24.47 -12.51
N ASN A 58 9.46 -23.33 -12.23
CA ASN A 58 9.02 -22.38 -11.21
C ASN A 58 7.86 -21.47 -11.67
N ILE A 59 7.53 -21.44 -12.97
CA ILE A 59 6.54 -20.50 -13.55
C ILE A 59 5.22 -20.56 -12.79
N THR A 60 4.61 -21.74 -12.67
CA THR A 60 3.30 -21.87 -12.02
C THR A 60 3.33 -21.38 -10.57
N GLN A 61 4.33 -21.77 -9.78
CA GLN A 61 4.43 -21.36 -8.38
C GLN A 61 4.67 -19.85 -8.25
N CYS A 62 5.58 -19.30 -9.04
CA CYS A 62 5.89 -17.87 -9.02
C CYS A 62 4.69 -17.02 -9.49
N THR A 63 3.88 -17.52 -10.45
CA THR A 63 2.64 -16.86 -10.86
C THR A 63 1.62 -16.79 -9.72
N HIS A 64 1.44 -17.86 -8.94
CA HIS A 64 0.57 -17.82 -7.77
C HIS A 64 1.07 -16.80 -6.72
N LEU A 65 2.40 -16.73 -6.49
CA LEU A 65 2.98 -15.74 -5.58
C LEU A 65 2.81 -14.30 -6.09
N LEU A 66 2.90 -14.08 -7.42
CA LEU A 66 2.60 -12.78 -8.03
C LEU A 66 1.15 -12.36 -7.81
N PHE A 67 0.19 -13.29 -7.94
CA PHE A 67 -1.22 -12.99 -7.64
C PHE A 67 -1.41 -12.62 -6.17
N CYS A 68 -0.80 -13.37 -5.24
CA CYS A 68 -0.83 -13.00 -3.83
C CYS A 68 -0.22 -11.61 -3.57
N ALA A 69 0.93 -11.31 -4.20
CA ALA A 69 1.57 -10.00 -4.08
C ALA A 69 0.68 -8.88 -4.62
N LYS A 70 0.04 -9.07 -5.77
CA LYS A 70 -0.89 -8.09 -6.35
C LYS A 70 -2.13 -7.90 -5.47
N SER A 71 -2.67 -8.97 -4.88
CA SER A 71 -3.76 -8.84 -3.92
C SER A 71 -3.35 -8.04 -2.68
N LEU A 72 -2.10 -8.21 -2.20
CA LEU A 72 -1.59 -7.41 -1.07
C LEU A 72 -1.42 -5.94 -1.43
N GLU A 73 -0.94 -5.62 -2.63
CA GLU A 73 -0.84 -4.22 -3.10
C GLU A 73 -2.22 -3.56 -3.11
N ARG A 74 -3.24 -4.22 -3.66
CA ARG A 74 -4.62 -3.70 -3.63
C ARG A 74 -5.18 -3.48 -2.23
N VAL A 75 -4.77 -4.30 -1.25
CA VAL A 75 -5.16 -4.08 0.15
C VAL A 75 -4.44 -2.84 0.71
N GLY A 76 -3.19 -2.60 0.31
CA GLY A 76 -2.47 -1.34 0.57
C GLY A 76 -3.23 -0.13 0.05
N ASP A 77 -3.62 -0.12 -1.23
CA ASP A 77 -4.42 0.96 -1.83
C ASP A 77 -5.71 1.21 -1.04
N HIS A 78 -6.40 0.14 -0.62
CA HIS A 78 -7.62 0.25 0.16
C HIS A 78 -7.36 0.83 1.56
N ALA A 79 -6.23 0.53 2.19
CA ALA A 79 -5.83 1.16 3.44
C ALA A 79 -5.60 2.67 3.26
N THR A 80 -4.94 3.07 2.17
CA THR A 80 -4.74 4.49 1.82
C THR A 80 -6.07 5.22 1.60
N ASN A 81 -7.01 4.62 0.86
CA ASN A 81 -8.36 5.18 0.70
C ASN A 81 -9.11 5.35 2.04
N ILE A 82 -8.98 4.39 2.97
CA ILE A 82 -9.58 4.49 4.31
C ILE A 82 -8.94 5.64 5.10
N ALA A 83 -7.63 5.81 5.02
CA ALA A 83 -6.91 6.89 5.66
C ALA A 83 -7.32 8.26 5.10
N GLU A 84 -7.43 8.42 3.78
CA GLU A 84 -7.93 9.65 3.16
C GLU A 84 -9.36 9.98 3.63
N ALA A 85 -10.22 8.97 3.72
CA ALA A 85 -11.57 9.13 4.26
C ALA A 85 -11.52 9.57 5.74
N ALA A 86 -10.65 8.98 6.56
CA ALA A 86 -10.45 9.36 7.95
C ALA A 86 -10.00 10.84 8.10
N TYR A 87 -9.06 11.28 7.26
CA TYR A 87 -8.62 12.67 7.24
C TYR A 87 -9.75 13.64 6.86
N TYR A 88 -10.50 13.32 5.81
CA TYR A 88 -11.64 14.13 5.38
C TYR A 88 -12.71 14.22 6.47
N LEU A 89 -12.99 13.10 7.12
CA LEU A 89 -14.01 12.97 8.14
C LEU A 89 -13.69 13.79 9.41
N GLU A 90 -12.42 14.08 9.69
CA GLU A 90 -11.99 14.99 10.78
C GLU A 90 -11.84 16.44 10.33
N THR A 91 -11.27 16.68 9.16
CA THR A 91 -10.84 18.02 8.74
C THR A 91 -11.80 18.74 7.79
N GLY A 92 -12.71 18.00 7.15
CA GLY A 92 -13.54 18.47 6.04
C GLY A 92 -12.80 18.72 4.73
N ARG A 93 -11.52 18.34 4.62
CA ARG A 93 -10.66 18.56 3.44
C ARG A 93 -10.16 17.25 2.87
N HIS A 94 -9.92 17.21 1.55
CA HIS A 94 -9.25 16.08 0.91
C HIS A 94 -7.73 16.24 1.01
N LEU A 95 -7.03 15.17 1.39
CA LEU A 95 -5.57 15.18 1.55
C LEU A 95 -4.85 15.61 0.25
N GLY A 96 -5.26 15.04 -0.90
CA GLY A 96 -4.67 15.35 -2.20
C GLY A 96 -4.89 16.79 -2.68
N ALA A 97 -5.90 17.52 -2.15
CA ALA A 97 -6.11 18.93 -2.46
C ALA A 97 -5.11 19.85 -1.72
N ASP A 98 -4.65 19.43 -0.53
CA ASP A 98 -3.65 20.16 0.26
C ASP A 98 -2.21 19.91 -0.26
N GLU A 99 -1.93 18.76 -0.88
CA GLU A 99 -0.62 18.43 -1.49
C GLU A 99 -0.42 19.03 -2.89
N GLN A 100 -1.45 19.07 -3.73
CA GLN A 100 -1.39 19.74 -5.05
C GLN A 100 -1.17 21.26 -4.95
N GLN A 101 -1.43 21.88 -3.78
CA GLN A 101 -1.09 23.27 -3.51
C GLN A 101 0.38 23.49 -3.10
N ARG A 102 1.12 22.42 -2.74
CA ARG A 102 2.52 22.51 -2.28
C ARG A 102 3.57 22.17 -3.34
N GLN A 103 3.20 21.55 -4.46
CA GLN A 103 4.12 21.31 -5.58
C GLN A 103 3.59 22.00 -6.85
N PRO A 104 4.16 23.15 -7.26
CA PRO A 104 3.86 23.71 -8.57
C PRO A 104 4.46 22.79 -9.64
N ARG A 105 3.69 22.58 -10.72
CA ARG A 105 4.15 21.95 -11.96
C ARG A 105 5.43 22.56 -12.51
#